data_AF-Q6CNX2-F1
#
_entry.id   AF-Q6CNX2-F1
#
_cell.length_a   1.000
_cell.length_b   1.000
_cell.length_c   1.000
_cell.angle_alpha   90.00
_cell.angle_beta   90.00
_cell.angle_gamma   90.00
#
_symmetry.space_group_name_H-M   'P 1'
#
loop_
_entity.id
_entity.type
_entity.pdbx_description
1 polymer ?
#
loop_
_entity_poly.entity_id
_entity_poly.type
_entity_poly.pdbx_seq_one_letter_code
_entity_poly.pdbx_strand_id
1 'polypeptide(L)'
;MAHSSGIRRPIQIQEFVIAIRESSEHELQEIRKEINNAVKHLQRSNRRLEAYVAKLKGEEVLNRQELDAEGNFSDDDIDEKDLQVFQDSLAENGKVLDNYNERLQALDLEEQHRASTVSSGDIQSASTKLKRSLQSQGRRTVGVDSDNTADATGSNSINL
;
A
#
# COMPACT_ATOMS: atom_id res chain seq x y z
N MET A 1 -15.05 -9.45 -14.28
CA MET A 1 -14.71 -8.30 -13.43
C MET A 1 -13.68 -7.45 -14.17
N ALA A 2 -13.98 -6.17 -14.37
CA ALA A 2 -13.21 -5.28 -15.25
C ALA A 2 -12.16 -4.51 -14.44
N HIS A 3 -11.00 -5.11 -14.19
CA HIS A 3 -9.92 -4.47 -13.41
C HIS A 3 -8.97 -3.60 -14.26
N SER A 4 -9.00 -3.73 -15.59
CA SER A 4 -7.96 -3.17 -16.46
C SER A 4 -8.16 -1.71 -16.91
N SER A 5 -9.32 -1.10 -16.64
CA SER A 5 -9.64 0.25 -17.15
C SER A 5 -9.22 1.40 -16.22
N GLY A 6 -9.15 1.15 -14.90
CA GLY A 6 -8.89 2.19 -13.90
C GLY A 6 -7.40 2.45 -13.62
N ILE A 7 -6.52 1.51 -13.94
CA ILE A 7 -5.12 1.59 -13.53
C ILE A 7 -4.36 2.65 -14.34
N ARG A 8 -4.68 2.83 -15.63
CA ARG A 8 -3.94 3.78 -16.50
C ARG A 8 -4.29 5.26 -16.31
N ARG A 9 -5.30 5.59 -15.51
CA ARG A 9 -5.75 6.97 -15.27
C ARG A 9 -5.47 7.36 -13.83
N PRO A 10 -5.22 8.64 -13.52
CA PRO A 10 -5.21 9.13 -12.15
C PRO A 10 -6.49 8.72 -11.41
N ILE A 11 -6.34 8.28 -10.17
CA ILE A 11 -7.45 7.92 -9.28
C ILE A 11 -7.26 8.63 -7.95
N GLN A 12 -8.36 8.79 -7.21
CA GLN A 12 -8.30 9.32 -5.87
C GLN A 12 -7.64 8.30 -4.94
N ILE A 13 -6.58 8.71 -4.25
CA ILE A 13 -5.82 7.81 -3.38
C ILE A 13 -6.67 7.25 -2.24
N GLN A 14 -7.62 8.01 -1.71
CA GLN A 14 -8.49 7.56 -0.63
C GLN A 14 -9.37 6.37 -1.07
N GLU A 15 -9.96 6.45 -2.26
CA GLU A 15 -10.74 5.35 -2.84
C GLU A 15 -9.87 4.11 -3.09
N PHE A 16 -8.64 4.33 -3.56
CA PHE A 16 -7.66 3.26 -3.77
C PHE A 16 -7.31 2.55 -2.47
N VAL A 17 -7.02 3.30 -1.39
CA VAL A 17 -6.70 2.75 -0.06
C VAL A 17 -7.85 1.88 0.48
N ILE A 18 -9.10 2.31 0.28
CA ILE A 18 -10.26 1.51 0.69
C ILE A 18 -10.33 0.21 -0.11
N ALA A 19 -10.15 0.27 -1.44
CA ALA A 19 -10.23 -0.90 -2.31
C ALA A 19 -9.15 -1.95 -2.00
N ILE A 20 -7.90 -1.53 -1.73
CA ILE A 20 -6.80 -2.48 -1.45
C ILE A 20 -6.95 -3.19 -0.10
N ARG A 21 -7.63 -2.59 0.88
CA ARG A 21 -7.91 -3.24 2.18
C ARG A 21 -8.79 -4.48 2.04
N GLU A 22 -9.71 -4.46 1.08
CA GLU A 22 -10.64 -5.58 0.81
C GLU A 22 -10.06 -6.60 -0.17
N SER A 23 -8.92 -6.29 -0.80
CA SER A 23 -8.30 -7.14 -1.83
C SER A 23 -7.50 -8.30 -1.22
N SER A 24 -7.47 -9.42 -1.93
CA SER A 24 -6.61 -10.56 -1.59
C SER A 24 -5.14 -10.26 -1.85
N GLU A 25 -4.22 -10.99 -1.20
CA GLU A 25 -2.78 -10.82 -1.41
C GLU A 25 -2.37 -10.98 -2.88
N HIS A 26 -2.95 -11.96 -3.57
CA HIS A 26 -2.70 -12.18 -5.00
C HIS A 26 -3.13 -10.96 -5.84
N GLU A 27 -4.29 -10.37 -5.56
CA GLU A 27 -4.75 -9.16 -6.26
C GLU A 27 -3.83 -7.96 -6.00
N LEU A 28 -3.34 -7.79 -4.77
CA LEU A 28 -2.39 -6.73 -4.44
C LEU A 28 -1.08 -6.86 -5.24
N GLN A 29 -0.56 -8.08 -5.38
CA GLN A 29 0.65 -8.34 -6.18
C GLN A 29 0.43 -8.05 -7.69
N GLU A 30 -0.73 -8.42 -8.25
CA GLU A 30 -1.05 -8.10 -9.64
C GLU A 30 -1.23 -6.59 -9.85
N ILE A 31 -1.92 -5.89 -8.94
CA ILE A 31 -2.06 -4.42 -8.99
C ILE A 31 -0.68 -3.76 -8.93
N ARG A 32 0.20 -4.19 -8.01
CA ARG A 32 1.58 -3.69 -7.87
C ARG A 32 2.35 -3.85 -9.18
N LYS A 33 2.28 -5.03 -9.79
CA LYS A 33 2.95 -5.34 -11.07
C LYS A 33 2.42 -4.44 -12.20
N GLU A 34 1.12 -4.25 -12.29
CA GLU A 34 0.50 -3.40 -13.31
C GLU A 34 0.89 -1.93 -13.15
N ILE A 35 0.89 -1.40 -11.92
CA ILE A 35 1.36 -0.03 -11.64
C ILE A 35 2.84 0.12 -11.99
N ASN A 36 3.71 -0.81 -11.60
CA ASN A 36 5.13 -0.78 -11.96
C ASN A 36 5.36 -0.79 -13.47
N ASN A 37 4.58 -1.57 -14.22
CA ASN A 37 4.65 -1.57 -15.68
C ASN A 37 4.20 -0.22 -16.25
N ALA A 38 3.11 0.36 -15.73
CA ALA A 38 2.63 1.68 -16.14
C ALA A 38 3.69 2.77 -15.88
N VAL A 39 4.34 2.75 -14.71
CA VAL A 39 5.45 3.67 -14.35
C VAL A 39 6.59 3.53 -15.35
N LYS A 40 7.07 2.31 -15.62
CA LYS A 40 8.16 2.07 -16.58
C LYS A 40 7.82 2.59 -17.98
N HIS A 41 6.60 2.33 -18.45
CA HIS A 41 6.16 2.81 -19.76
C HIS A 41 6.09 4.34 -19.82
N LEU A 42 5.57 4.97 -18.76
CA LEU A 42 5.44 6.41 -18.69
C LEU A 42 6.80 7.10 -18.59
N GLN A 43 7.72 6.57 -17.79
CA GLN A 43 9.11 7.05 -17.70
C GLN A 43 9.84 6.96 -19.05
N ARG A 44 9.69 5.85 -19.78
CA ARG A 44 10.24 5.72 -21.13
C ARG A 44 9.62 6.72 -22.10
N SER A 45 8.33 6.99 -21.97
CA SER A 45 7.67 8.03 -22.76
C SER A 45 8.19 9.42 -22.43
N ASN A 46 8.37 9.76 -21.15
CA ASN A 46 8.94 11.03 -20.71
C ASN A 46 10.37 11.20 -21.23
N ARG A 47 11.20 10.15 -21.14
CA ARG A 47 12.57 10.16 -21.68
C ARG A 47 12.61 10.55 -23.17
N ARG A 48 11.65 10.07 -23.97
CA ARG A 48 11.51 10.46 -25.38
C ARG A 48 11.06 11.91 -25.55
N LEU A 49 10.05 12.33 -24.79
CA LEU A 49 9.56 13.71 -24.83
C LEU A 49 10.64 14.71 -24.43
N GLU A 50 11.42 14.41 -23.39
CA GLU A 50 12.57 15.21 -22.96
C GLU A 50 13.61 15.35 -24.07
N ALA A 51 13.89 14.26 -24.81
CA ALA A 51 14.80 14.31 -25.94
C ALA A 51 14.28 15.18 -27.08
N TYR A 52 12.97 15.12 -27.39
CA TYR A 52 12.36 15.99 -28.38
C TYR A 52 12.34 17.46 -27.96
N VAL A 53 12.07 17.74 -26.68
CA VAL A 53 12.15 19.10 -26.12
C VAL A 53 13.58 19.64 -26.19
N ALA A 54 14.58 18.85 -25.81
CA ALA A 54 15.99 19.23 -25.90
C ALA A 54 16.39 19.53 -27.36
N LYS A 55 16.01 18.65 -28.29
CA LYS A 55 16.25 18.86 -29.72
C LYS A 55 15.64 20.17 -30.24
N LEU A 56 14.37 20.44 -29.92
CA LEU A 56 13.66 21.66 -30.34
C LEU A 56 14.26 22.93 -29.74
N LYS A 57 14.83 22.85 -28.53
CA LYS A 57 15.55 23.96 -27.89
C LYS A 57 16.98 24.15 -28.38
N GLY A 58 17.49 23.24 -29.24
CA GLY A 58 18.89 23.23 -29.67
C GLY A 58 19.87 22.78 -28.58
N GLU A 59 19.37 22.07 -27.56
CA GLU A 59 20.16 21.49 -26.47
C GLU A 59 20.70 20.09 -26.84
N GLU A 60 21.74 19.65 -26.13
CA GLU A 60 22.31 18.30 -26.33
C GLU A 60 21.37 17.22 -25.80
N VAL A 61 21.07 16.23 -26.65
CA VAL A 61 20.22 15.08 -26.28
C VAL A 61 21.07 14.00 -25.62
N LEU A 62 21.14 14.04 -24.28
CA LEU A 62 22.01 13.17 -23.47
C LEU A 62 21.72 11.66 -23.61
N ASN A 63 20.47 11.31 -23.95
CA ASN A 63 19.97 9.94 -24.03
C ASN A 63 19.85 9.43 -25.49
N ARG A 64 20.45 10.13 -26.47
CA ARG A 64 20.27 9.84 -27.89
C ARG A 64 20.63 8.40 -28.27
N GLN A 65 21.78 7.91 -27.80
CA GLN A 65 22.24 6.54 -28.10
C GLN A 65 21.27 5.46 -27.62
N GLU A 66 20.68 5.64 -26.44
CA GLU A 66 19.68 4.71 -25.93
C GLU A 66 18.39 4.77 -26.74
N LEU A 67 17.95 5.97 -27.11
CA LEU A 67 16.71 6.17 -27.87
C LEU A 67 16.81 5.65 -29.31
N ASP A 68 17.97 5.80 -29.94
CA ASP A 68 18.26 5.28 -31.29
C ASP A 68 18.29 3.74 -31.28
N ALA A 69 18.88 3.13 -30.26
CA ALA A 69 18.89 1.67 -30.08
C ALA A 69 17.48 1.10 -29.89
N GLU A 70 16.55 1.90 -29.35
CA GLU A 70 15.15 1.55 -29.21
C GLU A 70 14.32 1.76 -30.49
N GLY A 71 14.90 2.34 -31.54
CA GLY A 71 14.24 2.58 -32.83
C GLY A 71 13.04 3.54 -32.76
N ASN A 72 12.94 4.33 -31.70
CA ASN A 72 11.75 5.15 -31.38
C ASN A 72 12.00 6.66 -31.45
N PHE A 73 13.14 7.08 -31.98
CA PHE A 73 13.52 8.48 -32.13
C PHE A 73 13.71 8.76 -33.63
N SER A 74 12.78 9.50 -34.21
CA SER A 74 12.81 9.91 -35.62
C SER A 74 13.06 11.40 -35.72
N ASP A 75 13.82 11.81 -36.73
CA ASP A 75 14.17 13.21 -36.95
C ASP A 75 13.12 14.00 -37.74
N ASP A 76 12.14 13.33 -38.36
CA ASP A 76 11.49 13.85 -39.57
C ASP A 76 10.15 14.61 -39.41
N ASP A 77 9.52 14.65 -38.21
CA ASP A 77 8.13 15.16 -38.10
C ASP A 77 7.88 16.15 -36.94
N ILE A 78 8.90 16.87 -36.46
CA ILE A 78 8.76 17.68 -35.24
C ILE A 78 8.99 19.16 -35.53
N ASP A 79 8.00 19.98 -35.22
CA ASP A 79 8.05 21.43 -35.41
C ASP A 79 8.11 22.21 -34.08
N GLU A 80 8.37 23.52 -34.18
CA GLU A 80 8.46 24.39 -33.00
C GLU A 80 7.10 24.56 -32.28
N LYS A 81 5.97 24.25 -32.95
CA LYS A 81 4.64 24.30 -32.34
C LYS A 81 4.40 23.09 -31.44
N ASP A 82 5.07 21.98 -31.70
CA ASP A 82 5.05 20.78 -30.85
C ASP A 82 5.76 21.00 -29.49
N LEU A 83 6.63 22.01 -29.39
CA LEU A 83 7.40 22.28 -28.17
C LEU A 83 6.49 22.47 -26.95
N GLN A 84 5.44 23.29 -27.07
CA GLN A 84 4.50 23.53 -25.98
C GLN A 84 3.73 22.25 -25.63
N VAL A 85 3.29 21.50 -26.64
CA VAL A 85 2.55 20.26 -26.46
C VAL A 85 3.39 19.22 -25.71
N PHE A 86 4.68 19.12 -26.02
CA PHE A 86 5.57 18.19 -25.33
C PHE A 86 5.86 18.60 -23.89
N GLN A 87 6.04 19.90 -23.63
CA GLN A 87 6.21 20.41 -22.27
C GLN A 87 4.96 20.20 -21.42
N ASP A 88 3.78 20.46 -21.98
CA ASP A 88 2.50 20.21 -21.30
C ASP A 88 2.30 18.71 -21.04
N SER A 89 2.67 17.87 -22.01
CA SER A 89 2.63 16.41 -21.88
C SER A 89 3.57 15.92 -20.77
N LEU A 90 4.78 16.47 -20.65
CA LEU A 90 5.72 16.14 -19.57
C LEU A 90 5.15 16.54 -18.20
N ALA A 91 4.59 17.74 -18.10
CA ALA A 91 3.99 18.23 -16.86
C ALA A 91 2.81 17.35 -16.42
N GLU A 92 1.93 16.96 -17.36
CA GLU A 92 0.80 16.08 -17.06
C GLU A 92 1.26 14.67 -16.69
N ASN A 93 2.20 14.10 -17.44
CA ASN A 93 2.78 12.80 -17.13
C ASN A 93 3.46 12.80 -15.74
N GLY A 94 4.04 13.92 -15.32
CA GLY A 94 4.58 14.10 -13.97
C GLY A 94 3.52 13.87 -12.89
N LYS A 95 2.35 14.52 -13.01
CA LYS A 95 1.23 14.32 -12.07
C LYS A 95 0.75 12.87 -12.04
N VAL A 96 0.72 12.22 -13.21
CA VAL A 96 0.33 10.81 -13.32
C VAL A 96 1.37 9.90 -12.63
N LEU A 97 2.67 10.17 -12.78
CA LEU A 97 3.74 9.45 -12.08
C LEU A 97 3.65 9.62 -10.56
N ASP A 98 3.43 10.84 -10.09
CA ASP A 98 3.26 11.12 -8.66
C ASP A 98 2.10 10.30 -8.09
N ASN A 99 0.97 10.26 -8.80
CA ASN A 99 -0.17 9.46 -8.40
C ASN A 99 0.11 7.95 -8.41
N TYR A 100 0.93 7.43 -9.35
CA TYR A 100 1.37 6.04 -9.29
C TYR A 100 2.27 5.74 -8.09
N ASN A 101 3.19 6.66 -7.78
CA ASN A 101 4.07 6.52 -6.62
C ASN A 101 3.29 6.52 -5.31
N GLU A 102 2.28 7.39 -5.17
CA GLU A 102 1.37 7.40 -4.02
C GLU A 102 0.61 6.08 -3.88
N ARG A 103 0.16 5.48 -4.98
CA ARG A 103 -0.48 4.15 -4.94
C ARG A 103 0.49 3.05 -4.53
N LEU A 104 1.73 3.06 -5.02
CA LEU A 104 2.75 2.09 -4.60
C LEU A 104 3.04 2.22 -3.11
N GLN A 105 3.15 3.45 -2.59
CA GLN A 105 3.31 3.69 -1.16
C GLN A 105 2.11 3.16 -0.35
N ALA A 106 0.88 3.35 -0.83
CA ALA A 106 -0.31 2.81 -0.19
C ALA A 106 -0.30 1.28 -0.13
N LEU A 107 0.18 0.61 -1.18
CA LEU A 107 0.37 -0.85 -1.19
C LEU A 107 1.44 -1.29 -0.18
N ASP A 108 2.56 -0.57 -0.09
CA ASP A 108 3.63 -0.86 0.88
C ASP A 108 3.11 -0.76 2.33
N LEU A 109 2.31 0.26 2.62
CA LEU A 109 1.70 0.45 3.94
C LEU A 109 0.69 -0.67 4.28
N GLU A 110 -0.11 -1.10 3.30
CA GLU A 110 -1.06 -2.21 3.49
C GLU A 110 -0.35 -3.54 3.74
N GLU A 111 0.71 -3.85 2.98
CA GLU A 111 1.54 -5.05 3.19
C GLU A 111 2.17 -5.06 4.59
N GLN A 112 2.71 -3.92 5.05
CA GLN A 112 3.25 -3.77 6.41
C GLN A 112 2.17 -3.99 7.49
N HIS A 113 0.97 -3.44 7.28
CA HIS A 113 -0.16 -3.63 8.19
C HIS A 113 -0.56 -5.12 8.28
N ARG A 114 -0.66 -5.82 7.14
CA ARG A 114 -0.94 -7.26 7.10
C ARG A 114 0.14 -8.10 7.78
N ALA A 115 1.41 -7.78 7.57
CA ALA A 115 2.51 -8.48 8.24
C ALA A 115 2.46 -8.34 9.78
N SER A 116 2.13 -7.14 10.27
CA SER A 116 2.03 -6.87 11.72
C SER A 116 0.85 -7.57 12.41
N THR A 117 -0.27 -7.73 11.72
CA THR A 117 -1.48 -8.36 12.25
C THR A 117 -1.34 -9.88 12.33
N VAL A 118 -0.71 -10.52 11.34
CA VAL A 118 -0.39 -11.95 11.39
C VAL A 118 0.56 -12.27 12.55
N SER A 119 1.58 -11.45 12.78
CA SER A 119 2.53 -11.63 13.89
C SER A 119 1.88 -11.51 15.28
N SER A 120 0.75 -10.82 15.41
CA SER A 120 0.08 -10.58 16.70
C SER A 120 -0.96 -11.66 17.05
N GLY A 121 -1.43 -12.43 16.06
CA GLY A 121 -2.45 -13.49 16.24
C GLY A 121 -1.91 -14.77 16.89
N ASP A 122 -0.64 -15.11 16.69
CA ASP A 122 -0.06 -16.36 17.20
C ASP A 122 0.28 -16.32 18.69
N ILE A 123 0.39 -15.14 19.29
CA ILE A 123 0.73 -14.99 20.72
C ILE A 123 -0.49 -15.27 21.63
N GLN A 124 -1.73 -15.07 21.13
CA GLN A 124 -2.95 -15.29 21.93
C GLN A 124 -3.48 -16.73 21.87
N SER A 125 -3.04 -17.55 20.93
CA SER A 125 -3.47 -18.96 20.81
C SER A 125 -2.67 -19.92 21.71
N ALA A 126 -1.43 -19.57 22.06
CA ALA A 126 -0.58 -20.40 22.92
C ALA A 126 -0.92 -20.33 24.42
N SER A 127 -1.60 -19.26 24.87
CA SER A 127 -1.92 -19.04 26.29
C SER A 127 -3.20 -19.74 26.77
N THR A 128 -4.01 -20.31 25.86
CA THR A 128 -5.29 -20.97 26.19
C THR A 128 -5.20 -22.51 26.24
N LYS A 129 -4.08 -23.11 25.81
CA LYS A 129 -3.88 -24.57 25.83
C LYS A 129 -3.22 -25.10 27.11
N LEU A 130 -2.61 -24.24 27.95
CA LEU A 130 -1.93 -24.67 29.18
C LEU A 130 -2.83 -24.78 30.42
N LYS A 131 -4.08 -24.31 30.37
CA LYS A 131 -4.99 -24.34 31.55
C LYS A 131 -5.93 -25.56 31.61
N ARG A 132 -5.90 -26.48 30.64
CA ARG A 132 -6.86 -27.59 30.55
C ARG A 132 -6.32 -28.98 30.88
N SER A 133 -5.06 -29.13 31.30
CA SER A 133 -4.47 -30.44 31.63
C SER A 133 -4.14 -30.69 33.11
N LEU A 134 -4.59 -29.82 34.04
CA LEU A 134 -4.27 -29.96 35.48
C LEU A 134 -5.50 -30.22 36.37
N GLN A 135 -6.66 -30.55 35.78
CA GLN A 135 -7.90 -30.73 36.54
C GLN A 135 -8.53 -32.11 36.32
N SER A 136 -7.72 -33.16 36.37
CA SER A 136 -8.22 -34.52 36.57
C SER A 136 -7.15 -35.36 37.27
N GLN A 137 -7.18 -35.39 38.60
CA GLN A 137 -6.63 -36.37 39.58
C GLN A 137 -6.43 -35.54 40.88
N GLY A 138 -7.32 -35.50 41.88
CA GLY A 138 -7.90 -36.61 42.63
C GLY A 138 -7.22 -36.71 44.00
N ARG A 139 -7.81 -36.17 45.08
CA ARG A 139 -7.81 -36.75 46.45
C ARG A 139 -8.52 -35.87 47.49
N ARG A 140 -9.32 -36.55 48.31
CA ARG A 140 -10.06 -36.07 49.50
C ARG A 140 -9.13 -35.94 50.71
N THR A 141 -9.32 -34.91 51.56
CA THR A 141 -9.16 -34.98 53.02
C THR A 141 -10.03 -33.92 53.73
N VAL A 142 -10.98 -34.42 54.53
CA VAL A 142 -11.55 -33.97 55.81
C VAL A 142 -11.27 -32.53 56.32
N GLY A 143 -12.37 -31.75 56.41
CA GLY A 143 -12.93 -31.20 57.65
C GLY A 143 -12.19 -30.11 58.43
N VAL A 144 -12.71 -28.88 58.38
CA VAL A 144 -12.85 -27.97 59.54
C VAL A 144 -14.08 -27.08 59.29
N ASP A 145 -15.14 -27.29 60.08
CA ASP A 145 -16.21 -26.31 60.26
C ASP A 145 -15.65 -25.12 61.05
N SER A 146 -15.85 -23.91 60.55
CA SER A 146 -15.71 -22.69 61.35
C SER A 146 -16.83 -21.73 60.97
N ASP A 147 -17.91 -21.93 61.69
CA ASP A 147 -18.92 -20.93 62.01
C ASP A 147 -18.24 -19.64 62.48
N ASN A 148 -18.48 -18.52 61.80
CA ASN A 148 -18.45 -17.21 62.42
C ASN A 148 -19.30 -16.23 61.62
N THR A 149 -20.58 -16.19 61.98
CA THR A 149 -21.28 -14.99 62.44
C THR A 149 -21.28 -13.77 61.52
N ALA A 150 -22.45 -13.51 60.95
CA ALA A 150 -22.85 -12.21 60.45
C ALA A 150 -22.87 -11.17 61.59
N ASP A 151 -22.25 -10.02 61.37
CA ASP A 151 -22.63 -8.79 62.05
C ASP A 151 -22.77 -7.65 61.03
N ALA A 152 -23.87 -6.93 61.19
CA ALA A 152 -24.31 -5.81 60.39
C ALA A 152 -23.85 -4.52 61.07
N THR A 153 -23.24 -3.61 60.31
CA THR A 153 -23.22 -2.15 60.51
C THR A 153 -22.37 -1.60 59.36
N GLY A 154 -22.87 -0.83 58.39
CA GLY A 154 -23.68 0.37 58.53
C GLY A 154 -22.75 1.59 58.44
N SER A 155 -22.62 2.21 57.26
CA SER A 155 -22.61 3.66 57.02
C SER A 155 -22.22 4.03 55.58
N ASN A 156 -23.14 4.72 54.90
CA ASN A 156 -22.91 5.53 53.71
C ASN A 156 -21.91 6.66 54.00
N SER A 157 -21.22 7.15 52.96
CA SER A 157 -21.27 8.58 52.60
C SER A 157 -20.61 8.86 51.25
N ILE A 158 -21.43 9.37 50.35
CA ILE A 158 -21.12 10.17 49.16
C ILE A 158 -20.29 11.39 49.60
N ASN A 159 -19.22 11.70 48.87
CA ASN A 159 -18.63 13.05 48.89
C ASN A 159 -18.72 13.63 47.48
N LEU A 160 -19.11 14.91 47.49
CA LEU A 160 -19.48 15.81 46.40
C LEU A 160 -18.50 15.85 45.23
#